data_AF-A0A1C6JWH2-F1
#
_entry.id   AF-A0A1C6JWH2-F1
#
_cell.length_a   1.000
_cell.length_b   1.000
_cell.length_c   1.000
_cell.angle_alpha   90.00
_cell.angle_beta   90.00
_cell.angle_gamma   90.00
#
_symmetry.space_group_name_H-M   'P 1'
#
loop_
_entity.id
_entity.type
_entity.pdbx_description
1 polymer ?
#
loop_
_entity_poly.entity_id
_entity_poly.type
_entity_poly.pdbx_seq_one_letter_code
_entity_poly.pdbx_strand_id
1 'polypeptide(L)'
;MSYRDDLQVVLRQLREKKFTYRVDEDAGYQREKGRDTQQTAGWQDDYRAAAAALVGGQQSSYGEAARQYLQWQMTQRDEDRRQQYTDAAYSSYQKETKALERQRESLQTKVEREERQRQQAEERARKERQRELERQQKALLKAQQQSRTAGSGSSARRSGSTGSSNGSGGDSGKAAFDEKNKDFRAIAAQSRQYYTMGHSRGVSETKKKDGSYNRVYAEGQAYRQQARYLYGAVDGDMQKVYALAAYLGIPAYYTSSDVLHFMK
;
A
#
# COMPACT_ATOMS: atom_id res chain seq x y z
N MET A 1 15.38 -14.28 -5.63
CA MET A 1 14.60 -13.90 -6.81
C MET A 1 14.64 -12.39 -6.94
N SER A 2 14.82 -11.84 -8.15
CA SER A 2 14.85 -10.39 -8.36
C SER A 2 13.43 -9.85 -8.58
N TYR A 3 13.19 -8.55 -8.31
CA TYR A 3 11.88 -7.94 -8.60
C TYR A 3 11.47 -8.04 -10.08
N ARG A 4 12.45 -8.18 -10.97
CA ARG A 4 12.22 -8.40 -12.41
C ARG A 4 11.68 -9.79 -12.71
N ASP A 5 12.16 -10.81 -12.00
CA ASP A 5 11.66 -12.19 -12.12
C ASP A 5 10.22 -12.27 -11.58
N ASP A 6 9.98 -11.66 -10.41
CA ASP A 6 8.64 -11.59 -9.80
C ASP A 6 7.65 -10.87 -10.71
N LEU A 7 8.07 -9.78 -11.37
CA LEU A 7 7.23 -9.05 -12.33
C LEU A 7 6.85 -9.93 -13.53
N GLN A 8 7.77 -10.75 -14.05
CA GLN A 8 7.48 -11.66 -15.15
C GLN A 8 6.48 -12.74 -14.74
N VAL A 9 6.55 -13.24 -13.51
CA VAL A 9 5.58 -14.21 -12.98
C VAL A 9 4.19 -13.59 -12.93
N VAL A 10 4.05 -12.38 -12.37
CA VAL A 10 2.76 -11.68 -12.29
C VAL A 10 2.20 -11.36 -13.67
N LEU A 11 3.03 -10.91 -14.62
CA LEU A 11 2.59 -10.65 -15.99
C LEU A 11 2.10 -11.91 -16.70
N ARG A 12 2.73 -13.07 -16.43
CA ARG A 12 2.29 -14.36 -16.95
C ARG A 12 0.95 -14.77 -16.35
N GLN A 13 0.81 -14.65 -15.03
CA GLN A 13 -0.45 -14.91 -14.33
C GLN A 13 -1.59 -14.04 -14.87
N LEU A 14 -1.36 -12.74 -15.08
CA LEU A 14 -2.36 -11.85 -15.69
C LEU A 14 -2.73 -12.24 -17.12
N ARG A 15 -1.79 -12.75 -17.92
CA ARG A 15 -2.05 -13.19 -19.30
C ARG A 15 -2.85 -14.49 -19.36
N GLU A 16 -2.57 -15.41 -18.45
CA GLU A 16 -3.21 -16.73 -18.39
C GLU A 16 -4.59 -16.66 -17.71
N LYS A 17 -4.79 -15.67 -16.83
CA LYS A 17 -6.03 -15.49 -16.09
C LYS A 17 -7.15 -15.00 -17.00
N LYS A 18 -8.03 -15.93 -17.38
CA LYS A 18 -9.26 -15.68 -18.13
C LYS A 18 -10.45 -16.04 -17.25
N PHE A 19 -11.54 -15.28 -17.38
CA PHE A 19 -12.78 -15.63 -16.72
C PHE A 19 -13.46 -16.75 -17.51
N THR A 20 -13.43 -17.95 -16.95
CA THR A 20 -14.22 -19.10 -17.41
C THR A 20 -14.93 -19.67 -16.21
N TYR A 21 -16.24 -19.51 -16.17
CA TYR A 21 -17.09 -20.05 -15.12
C TYR A 21 -18.26 -20.78 -15.76
N ARG A 22 -18.45 -22.04 -15.35
CA ARG A 22 -19.56 -22.88 -15.77
C ARG A 22 -20.43 -23.14 -14.55
N VAL A 23 -21.52 -22.41 -14.44
CA VAL A 23 -22.48 -22.52 -13.32
C VAL A 23 -22.94 -23.97 -13.12
N ASP A 24 -23.16 -24.69 -14.22
CA ASP A 24 -23.60 -26.08 -14.21
C ASP A 24 -22.56 -27.07 -13.64
N GLU A 25 -21.29 -26.68 -13.54
CA GLU A 25 -20.24 -27.48 -12.90
C GLU A 25 -20.03 -27.08 -11.42
N ASP A 26 -20.70 -26.03 -10.94
CA ASP A 26 -20.56 -25.54 -9.57
C ASP A 26 -21.35 -26.42 -8.60
N ALA A 27 -20.62 -27.08 -7.68
CA ALA A 27 -21.20 -27.99 -6.70
C ALA A 27 -22.12 -27.29 -5.68
N GLY A 28 -21.98 -25.99 -5.45
CA GLY A 28 -22.91 -25.19 -4.66
C GLY A 28 -24.23 -25.02 -5.39
N TYR A 29 -24.17 -24.55 -6.63
CA TYR A 29 -25.34 -24.40 -7.50
C TYR A 29 -26.11 -25.72 -7.68
N GLN A 30 -25.41 -26.83 -7.96
CA GLN A 30 -26.05 -28.14 -8.15
C GLN A 30 -26.76 -28.64 -6.88
N ARG A 31 -26.17 -28.41 -5.70
CA ARG A 31 -26.80 -28.80 -4.42
C ARG A 31 -28.07 -27.99 -4.15
N GLU A 32 -28.04 -26.70 -4.39
CA GLU A 32 -29.22 -25.84 -4.20
C GLU A 32 -30.31 -26.13 -5.23
N LYS A 33 -29.94 -26.32 -6.51
CA LYS A 33 -30.89 -26.73 -7.56
C LYS A 33 -31.56 -28.06 -7.24
N GLY A 34 -30.81 -29.03 -6.74
CA GLY A 34 -31.34 -30.32 -6.30
C GLY A 34 -32.34 -30.18 -5.14
N ARG A 35 -32.07 -29.32 -4.16
CA ARG A 35 -32.99 -29.05 -3.03
C ARG A 35 -34.31 -28.43 -3.50
N ASP A 36 -34.27 -27.43 -4.38
CA ASP A 36 -35.46 -26.79 -4.91
C ASP A 36 -36.32 -27.75 -5.74
N THR A 37 -35.67 -28.63 -6.51
CA THR A 37 -36.36 -29.66 -7.30
C THR A 37 -37.06 -30.67 -6.38
N GLN A 38 -36.42 -31.06 -5.26
CA GLN A 38 -37.04 -31.97 -4.28
C GLN A 38 -38.20 -31.32 -3.52
N GLN A 39 -38.05 -30.05 -3.11
CA GLN A 39 -39.15 -29.32 -2.47
C GLN A 39 -40.34 -29.21 -3.41
N THR A 40 -40.12 -28.79 -4.66
CA THR A 40 -41.23 -28.66 -5.61
C THR A 40 -41.88 -29.97 -6.01
N ALA A 41 -41.12 -31.07 -6.10
CA ALA A 41 -41.70 -32.40 -6.28
C ALA A 41 -42.69 -32.74 -5.14
N GLY A 42 -42.29 -32.48 -3.88
CA GLY A 42 -43.18 -32.65 -2.73
C GLY A 42 -44.44 -31.80 -2.81
N TRP A 43 -44.32 -30.53 -3.23
CA TRP A 43 -45.47 -29.64 -3.37
C TRP A 43 -46.42 -30.07 -4.49
N GLN A 44 -45.88 -30.60 -5.60
CA GLN A 44 -46.69 -31.14 -6.69
C GLN A 44 -47.40 -32.44 -6.30
N ASP A 45 -46.75 -33.30 -5.51
CA ASP A 45 -47.34 -34.53 -5.00
C ASP A 45 -48.45 -34.23 -3.97
N ASP A 46 -48.24 -33.26 -3.08
CA ASP A 46 -49.25 -32.77 -2.14
C ASP A 46 -50.46 -32.16 -2.87
N TYR A 47 -50.20 -31.35 -3.91
CA TYR A 47 -51.27 -30.81 -4.76
C TYR A 47 -52.02 -31.91 -5.53
N ARG A 48 -51.31 -32.94 -6.01
CA ARG A 48 -51.92 -34.08 -6.72
C ARG A 48 -52.78 -34.91 -5.76
N ALA A 49 -52.30 -35.15 -4.54
CA ALA A 49 -53.04 -35.85 -3.50
C ALA A 49 -54.30 -35.07 -3.07
N ALA A 50 -54.18 -33.76 -2.86
CA ALA A 50 -55.30 -32.89 -2.53
C ALA A 50 -56.33 -32.80 -3.67
N ALA A 51 -55.87 -32.70 -4.93
CA ALA A 51 -56.75 -32.67 -6.10
C ALA A 51 -57.47 -34.01 -6.31
N ALA A 52 -56.78 -35.13 -6.11
CA ALA A 52 -57.38 -36.47 -6.19
C ALA A 52 -58.39 -36.73 -5.07
N ALA A 53 -58.18 -36.16 -3.88
CA ALA A 53 -59.11 -36.24 -2.74
C ALA A 53 -60.38 -35.40 -2.93
N LEU A 54 -60.30 -34.29 -3.69
CA LEU A 54 -61.42 -33.37 -3.90
C LEU A 54 -62.28 -33.70 -5.13
N VAL A 55 -61.69 -34.24 -6.20
CA VAL A 55 -62.39 -34.52 -7.45
C VAL A 55 -61.79 -35.79 -8.05
N GLY A 56 -62.60 -36.85 -8.18
CA GLY A 56 -62.19 -38.14 -8.75
C GLY A 56 -61.65 -38.06 -10.18
N GLY A 57 -60.38 -37.64 -10.33
CA GLY A 57 -59.58 -37.83 -11.52
C GLY A 57 -59.79 -36.88 -12.71
N GLN A 58 -60.30 -35.65 -12.54
CA GLN A 58 -60.39 -34.73 -13.69
C GLN A 58 -59.19 -33.78 -13.85
N GLN A 59 -58.53 -33.90 -15.00
CA GLN A 59 -57.66 -32.90 -15.61
C GLN A 59 -58.49 -31.63 -15.91
N SER A 60 -58.61 -30.73 -14.93
CA SER A 60 -59.21 -29.41 -15.16
C SER A 60 -58.17 -28.45 -15.74
N SER A 61 -58.59 -27.57 -16.66
CA SER A 61 -57.75 -26.51 -17.22
C SER A 61 -57.11 -25.61 -16.17
N TYR A 62 -57.77 -25.48 -15.01
CA TYR A 62 -57.24 -24.77 -13.84
C TYR A 62 -56.03 -25.49 -13.20
N GLY A 63 -56.05 -26.83 -13.10
CA GLY A 63 -54.92 -27.60 -12.61
C GLY A 63 -53.72 -27.58 -13.57
N GLU A 64 -53.96 -27.50 -14.88
CA GLU A 64 -52.90 -27.32 -15.89
C GLU A 64 -52.27 -25.93 -15.83
N ALA A 65 -53.08 -24.88 -15.74
CA ALA A 65 -52.60 -23.51 -15.59
C ALA A 65 -51.76 -23.32 -14.31
N ALA A 66 -52.20 -23.91 -13.18
CA ALA A 66 -51.45 -23.88 -11.93
C ALA A 66 -50.07 -24.58 -12.06
N ARG A 67 -50.01 -25.73 -12.74
CA ARG A 67 -48.73 -26.45 -13.01
C ARG A 67 -47.79 -25.62 -13.88
N GLN A 68 -48.30 -25.02 -14.96
CA GLN A 68 -47.50 -24.18 -15.86
C GLN A 68 -46.98 -22.93 -15.13
N TYR A 69 -47.79 -22.31 -14.28
CA TYR A 69 -47.36 -21.17 -13.48
C TYR A 69 -46.25 -21.51 -12.48
N LEU A 70 -46.38 -22.64 -11.77
CA LEU A 70 -45.34 -23.14 -10.87
C LEU A 70 -44.04 -23.46 -11.63
N GLN A 71 -44.16 -24.07 -12.82
CA GLN A 71 -43.00 -24.35 -13.67
C GLN A 71 -42.31 -23.06 -14.14
N TRP A 72 -43.07 -22.04 -14.54
CA TRP A 72 -42.53 -20.75 -14.93
C TRP A 72 -41.80 -20.05 -13.77
N GLN A 73 -42.40 -20.03 -12.57
CA GLN A 73 -41.75 -19.48 -11.37
C GLN A 73 -40.42 -20.19 -11.06
N MET A 74 -40.35 -21.50 -11.28
CA MET A 74 -39.14 -22.28 -11.05
C MET A 74 -38.04 -21.95 -12.05
N THR A 75 -38.38 -21.82 -13.34
CA THR A 75 -37.43 -21.41 -14.36
C THR A 75 -36.85 -20.03 -14.04
N GLN A 76 -37.70 -19.06 -13.65
CA GLN A 76 -37.24 -17.73 -13.26
C GLN A 76 -36.30 -17.75 -12.05
N ARG A 77 -36.63 -18.54 -11.01
CA ARG A 77 -35.75 -18.71 -9.84
C ARG A 77 -34.42 -19.38 -10.18
N ASP A 78 -34.41 -20.35 -11.10
CA ASP A 78 -33.17 -21.00 -11.56
C ASP A 78 -32.31 -20.01 -12.36
N GLU A 79 -32.92 -19.19 -13.23
CA GLU A 79 -32.24 -18.12 -13.98
C GLU A 79 -31.62 -17.08 -13.03
N ASP A 80 -32.39 -16.57 -12.06
CA ASP A 80 -31.90 -15.64 -11.05
C ASP A 80 -30.72 -16.21 -10.27
N ARG A 81 -30.80 -17.50 -9.90
CA ARG A 81 -29.71 -18.19 -9.20
C ARG A 81 -28.48 -18.36 -10.06
N ARG A 82 -28.65 -18.75 -11.33
CA ARG A 82 -27.54 -18.82 -12.30
C ARG A 82 -26.82 -17.48 -12.39
N GLN A 83 -27.59 -16.39 -12.43
CA GLN A 83 -27.04 -15.04 -12.46
C GLN A 83 -26.28 -14.72 -11.17
N GLN A 84 -26.84 -14.99 -9.99
CA GLN A 84 -26.19 -14.76 -8.70
C GLN A 84 -24.84 -15.48 -8.58
N TYR A 85 -24.77 -16.76 -8.95
CA TYR A 85 -23.53 -17.53 -8.90
C TYR A 85 -22.50 -17.02 -9.93
N THR A 86 -22.96 -16.66 -11.13
CA THR A 86 -22.10 -16.05 -12.16
C THR A 86 -21.52 -14.72 -11.70
N ASP A 87 -22.34 -13.86 -11.10
CA ASP A 87 -21.93 -12.55 -10.58
C ASP A 87 -20.97 -12.69 -9.41
N ALA A 88 -21.21 -13.66 -8.51
CA ALA A 88 -20.31 -13.97 -7.41
C ALA A 88 -18.94 -14.46 -7.92
N ALA A 89 -18.92 -15.39 -8.88
CA ALA A 89 -17.70 -15.88 -9.51
C ALA A 89 -16.96 -14.75 -10.23
N TYR A 90 -17.67 -13.92 -10.98
CA TYR A 90 -17.12 -12.76 -11.69
C TYR A 90 -16.55 -11.72 -10.72
N SER A 91 -17.22 -11.46 -9.59
CA SER A 91 -16.72 -10.57 -8.53
C SER A 91 -15.42 -11.11 -7.92
N SER A 92 -15.32 -12.41 -7.67
CA SER A 92 -14.08 -13.04 -7.16
C SER A 92 -12.95 -12.89 -8.18
N TYR A 93 -13.23 -13.22 -9.44
CA TYR A 93 -12.29 -13.04 -10.55
C TYR A 93 -11.78 -11.59 -10.63
N GLN A 94 -12.68 -10.60 -10.60
CA GLN A 94 -12.29 -9.19 -10.66
C GLN A 94 -11.41 -8.78 -9.47
N LYS A 95 -11.71 -9.25 -8.26
CA LYS A 95 -10.89 -8.95 -7.06
C LYS A 95 -9.49 -9.51 -7.21
N GLU A 96 -9.35 -10.74 -7.68
CA GLU A 96 -8.05 -11.36 -7.88
C GLU A 96 -7.25 -10.69 -9.00
N THR A 97 -7.88 -10.36 -10.12
CA THR A 97 -7.23 -9.64 -11.23
C THR A 97 -6.76 -8.26 -10.78
N LYS A 98 -7.58 -7.50 -10.05
CA LYS A 98 -7.18 -6.22 -9.46
C LYS A 98 -6.02 -6.36 -8.46
N ALA A 99 -5.98 -7.46 -7.69
CA ALA A 99 -4.86 -7.72 -6.79
C ALA A 99 -3.54 -7.94 -7.55
N LEU A 100 -3.60 -8.72 -8.64
CA LEU A 100 -2.45 -8.96 -9.52
C LEU A 100 -2.00 -7.67 -10.24
N GLU A 101 -2.93 -6.83 -10.69
CA GLU A 101 -2.62 -5.52 -11.29
C GLU A 101 -1.87 -4.61 -10.31
N ARG A 102 -2.35 -4.51 -9.06
CA ARG A 102 -1.65 -3.75 -8.01
C ARG A 102 -0.26 -4.30 -7.72
N GLN A 103 -0.11 -5.63 -7.73
CA GLN A 103 1.18 -6.27 -7.54
C GLN A 103 2.14 -5.95 -8.70
N ARG A 104 1.65 -5.97 -9.95
CA ARG A 104 2.41 -5.57 -11.14
C ARG A 104 2.89 -4.12 -11.00
N GLU A 105 2.01 -3.18 -10.70
CA GLU A 105 2.36 -1.76 -10.54
C GLU A 105 3.43 -1.53 -9.45
N SER A 106 3.27 -2.22 -8.31
CA SER A 106 4.24 -2.16 -7.22
C SER A 106 5.61 -2.70 -7.64
N LEU A 107 5.65 -3.87 -8.29
CA LEU A 107 6.88 -4.48 -8.76
C LEU A 107 7.55 -3.65 -9.85
N GLN A 108 6.78 -3.11 -10.78
CA GLN A 108 7.30 -2.22 -11.82
C GLN A 108 8.01 -1.00 -11.21
N THR A 109 7.38 -0.36 -10.22
CA THR A 109 7.99 0.78 -9.51
C THR A 109 9.27 0.38 -8.79
N LYS A 110 9.35 -0.82 -8.21
CA LYS A 110 10.57 -1.33 -7.55
C LYS A 110 11.69 -1.61 -8.56
N VAL A 111 11.36 -2.23 -9.70
CA VAL A 111 12.32 -2.50 -10.77
C VAL A 111 12.90 -1.18 -11.32
N GLU A 112 12.06 -0.19 -11.60
CA GLU A 112 12.52 1.13 -12.07
C GLU A 112 13.44 1.82 -11.06
N ARG A 113 13.18 1.68 -9.76
CA ARG A 113 14.06 2.22 -8.71
C ARG A 113 15.40 1.49 -8.65
N GLU A 114 15.41 0.16 -8.72
CA GLU A 114 16.65 -0.61 -8.76
C GLU A 114 17.48 -0.30 -10.01
N GLU A 115 16.85 -0.18 -11.18
CA GLU A 115 17.55 0.17 -12.43
C GLU A 115 18.15 1.57 -12.35
N ARG A 116 17.43 2.56 -11.81
CA ARG A 116 17.98 3.91 -11.58
C ARG A 116 19.15 3.89 -10.60
N GLN A 117 19.06 3.13 -9.52
CA GLN A 117 20.15 3.01 -8.54
C GLN A 117 21.39 2.34 -9.16
N ARG A 118 21.21 1.30 -9.97
CA ARG A 118 22.30 0.64 -10.71
C ARG A 118 22.96 1.60 -11.69
N GLN A 119 22.18 2.35 -12.49
CA GLN A 119 22.72 3.35 -13.41
C GLN A 119 23.52 4.44 -12.70
N GLN A 120 23.02 4.94 -11.56
CA GLN A 120 23.75 5.93 -10.76
C GLN A 120 25.04 5.37 -10.17
N ALA A 121 25.03 4.12 -9.69
CA ALA A 121 26.21 3.44 -9.19
C ALA A 121 27.25 3.22 -10.30
N GLU A 122 26.81 2.80 -11.49
CA GLU A 122 27.69 2.66 -12.66
C GLU A 122 28.28 3.99 -13.11
N GLU A 123 27.50 5.07 -13.12
CA GLU A 123 28.00 6.41 -13.48
C GLU A 123 29.04 6.92 -12.47
N ARG A 124 28.81 6.72 -11.16
CA ARG A 124 29.80 7.04 -10.11
C ARG A 124 31.08 6.23 -10.30
N ALA A 125 30.96 4.92 -10.53
CA ALA A 125 32.10 4.05 -10.77
C ALA A 125 32.88 4.45 -12.02
N ARG A 126 32.21 4.89 -13.10
CA ARG A 126 32.87 5.43 -14.30
C ARG A 126 33.62 6.73 -14.00
N LYS A 127 33.01 7.66 -13.27
CA LYS A 127 33.64 8.93 -12.87
C LYS A 127 34.85 8.70 -11.95
N GLU A 128 34.78 7.74 -11.03
CA GLU A 128 35.91 7.38 -10.18
C GLU A 128 37.07 6.79 -10.98
N ARG A 129 36.80 5.83 -11.88
CA ARG A 129 37.83 5.29 -12.78
C ARG A 129 38.48 6.38 -13.63
N GLN A 130 37.70 7.32 -14.17
CA GLN A 130 38.23 8.44 -14.95
C GLN A 130 39.15 9.34 -14.11
N ARG A 131 38.74 9.68 -12.89
CA ARG A 131 39.57 10.47 -11.96
C ARG A 131 40.85 9.74 -11.57
N GLU A 132 40.79 8.43 -11.42
CA GLU A 132 41.94 7.59 -11.09
C GLU A 132 42.95 7.54 -12.24
N LEU A 133 42.47 7.39 -13.49
CA LEU A 133 43.30 7.51 -14.69
C LEU A 133 43.94 8.91 -14.82
N GLU A 134 43.20 9.98 -14.54
CA GLU A 134 43.77 11.35 -14.54
C GLU A 134 44.84 11.53 -13.46
N ARG A 135 44.65 10.95 -12.27
CA ARG A 135 45.67 10.96 -11.20
C ARG A 135 46.93 10.20 -11.61
N GLN A 136 46.78 9.04 -12.24
CA GLN A 136 47.91 8.26 -12.75
C GLN A 136 48.68 9.03 -13.85
N GLN A 137 47.97 9.66 -14.80
CA GLN A 137 48.61 10.48 -15.83
C GLN A 137 49.34 11.70 -15.23
N LYS A 138 48.73 12.39 -14.25
CA LYS A 138 49.40 13.50 -13.54
C LYS A 138 50.62 13.05 -12.74
N ALA A 139 50.55 11.88 -12.09
CA ALA A 139 51.67 11.31 -11.37
C ALA A 139 52.83 10.94 -12.30
N LEU A 140 52.54 10.35 -13.47
CA LEU A 140 53.52 10.06 -14.51
C LEU A 140 54.19 11.35 -15.04
N LEU A 141 53.40 12.39 -15.34
CA LEU A 141 53.92 13.68 -15.80
C LEU A 141 54.79 14.36 -14.72
N LYS A 142 54.39 14.29 -13.44
CA LYS A 142 55.17 14.84 -12.33
C LYS A 142 56.48 14.08 -12.11
N ALA A 143 56.46 12.75 -12.21
CA ALA A 143 57.68 11.93 -12.18
C ALA A 143 58.61 12.26 -13.35
N GLN A 144 58.06 12.52 -14.55
CA GLN A 144 58.82 12.92 -15.73
C GLN A 144 59.38 14.36 -15.64
N GLN A 145 58.73 15.25 -14.88
CA GLN A 145 59.26 16.60 -14.59
C GLN A 145 60.29 16.59 -13.46
N GLN A 146 60.15 15.71 -12.47
CA GLN A 146 61.13 15.53 -11.40
C GLN A 146 62.42 14.85 -11.90
N SER A 147 62.34 13.97 -12.90
CA SER A 147 63.55 13.44 -13.57
C SER A 147 64.26 14.49 -14.44
N ARG A 148 63.63 15.61 -14.78
CA ARG A 148 64.26 16.77 -15.46
C ARG A 148 64.83 17.81 -14.50
N THR A 149 64.50 17.76 -13.22
CA THR A 149 64.91 18.77 -12.21
C THR A 149 65.79 18.19 -11.09
N ALA A 150 66.29 16.96 -11.23
CA ALA A 150 67.27 16.34 -10.34
C ALA A 150 68.70 16.89 -10.54
N GLY A 151 68.83 18.21 -10.50
CA GLY A 151 70.09 18.94 -10.52
C GLY A 151 69.88 20.31 -9.92
N SER A 152 69.71 20.39 -8.59
CA SER A 152 70.10 21.52 -7.74
C SER A 152 69.41 21.47 -6.38
N GLY A 153 70.22 21.31 -5.32
CA GLY A 153 70.25 22.26 -4.21
C GLY A 153 69.09 22.33 -3.22
N SER A 154 69.29 21.64 -2.09
CA SER A 154 69.32 22.18 -0.71
C SER A 154 68.18 23.06 -0.16
N SER A 155 67.72 22.64 1.04
CA SER A 155 67.41 23.44 2.23
C SER A 155 66.29 24.50 2.18
N ALA A 156 65.24 24.30 2.99
CA ALA A 156 64.95 25.19 4.11
C ALA A 156 63.71 24.71 4.90
N ARG A 157 63.86 24.71 6.22
CA ARG A 157 62.80 24.58 7.22
C ARG A 157 61.80 25.75 7.11
N ARG A 158 60.51 25.51 7.38
CA ARG A 158 59.65 26.55 7.94
C ARG A 158 58.56 25.99 8.87
N SER A 159 58.58 26.56 10.07
CA SER A 159 57.66 26.45 11.19
C SER A 159 56.39 27.28 10.97
N GLY A 160 55.30 26.91 11.65
CA GLY A 160 54.04 27.66 11.81
C GLY A 160 52.86 26.69 11.96
N SER A 161 52.40 26.31 13.16
CA SER A 161 51.54 27.06 14.11
C SER A 161 50.29 27.68 13.45
N THR A 162 49.13 27.06 13.64
CA THR A 162 47.93 27.64 14.30
C THR A 162 46.83 26.58 14.40
N GLY A 163 46.17 26.54 15.57
CA GLY A 163 45.28 25.46 15.97
C GLY A 163 43.83 25.57 15.48
N SER A 164 43.05 24.59 15.92
CA SER A 164 41.60 24.74 16.06
C SER A 164 41.15 23.87 17.23
N SER A 165 41.03 24.52 18.39
CA SER A 165 40.22 24.05 19.51
C SER A 165 38.77 24.50 19.25
N ASN A 166 37.89 23.55 18.96
CA ASN A 166 36.45 23.70 19.15
C ASN A 166 36.04 22.42 19.88
N GLY A 167 35.79 22.43 21.18
CA GLY A 167 34.97 23.40 21.89
C GLY A 167 33.85 22.56 22.50
N SER A 168 34.17 21.95 23.64
CA SER A 168 33.32 21.10 24.45
C SER A 168 32.02 21.78 24.86
N GLY A 169 31.06 20.91 25.17
CA GLY A 169 29.74 21.20 25.73
C GLY A 169 29.67 22.42 26.63
N GLY A 170 28.74 23.31 26.27
CA GLY A 170 28.20 24.34 27.12
C GLY A 170 26.81 23.92 27.55
N ASP A 171 26.73 23.38 28.77
CA ASP A 171 25.52 23.30 29.57
C ASP A 171 24.96 24.73 29.72
N SER A 172 23.85 25.00 29.03
CA SER A 172 23.11 26.25 29.16
C SER A 172 21.68 25.87 29.53
N GLY A 173 21.26 26.38 30.69
CA GLY A 173 20.01 26.02 31.35
C GLY A 173 18.86 25.93 30.36
N LYS A 174 18.16 24.80 30.40
CA LYS A 174 17.06 24.42 29.50
C LYS A 174 16.26 25.65 29.08
N ALA A 175 16.61 26.21 27.91
CA ALA A 175 15.78 27.22 27.28
C ALA A 175 14.41 26.59 27.11
N ALA A 176 13.37 27.27 27.59
CA ALA A 176 12.00 26.81 27.40
C ALA A 176 11.83 26.50 25.91
N PHE A 177 11.33 25.31 25.60
CA PHE A 177 11.14 24.89 24.22
C PHE A 177 9.90 25.61 23.68
N ASP A 178 10.11 26.84 23.21
CA ASP A 178 9.08 27.81 22.84
C ASP A 178 9.31 28.38 21.43
N GLU A 179 8.38 29.23 20.98
CA GLU A 179 8.43 29.85 19.66
C GLU A 179 9.65 30.74 19.41
N LYS A 180 10.44 31.09 20.42
CA LYS A 180 11.67 31.88 20.25
C LYS A 180 12.88 30.98 20.01
N ASN A 181 12.76 29.68 20.26
CA ASN A 181 13.79 28.70 19.96
C ASN A 181 13.87 28.43 18.44
N LYS A 182 15.08 28.49 17.89
CA LYS A 182 15.34 28.22 16.46
C LYS A 182 14.97 26.78 16.09
N ASP A 183 15.22 25.83 16.99
CA ASP A 183 14.90 24.42 16.78
C ASP A 183 13.39 24.19 16.77
N PHE A 184 12.64 24.91 17.62
CA PHE A 184 11.18 24.86 17.65
C PHE A 184 10.59 25.28 16.29
N ARG A 185 11.02 26.43 15.75
CA ARG A 185 10.53 26.90 14.44
C ARG A 185 10.95 26.00 13.30
N ALA A 186 12.18 25.48 13.32
CA ALA A 186 12.68 24.56 12.30
C ALA A 186 11.87 23.26 12.28
N ILE A 187 11.63 22.64 13.45
CA ILE A 187 10.82 21.43 13.59
C ILE A 187 9.38 21.70 13.15
N ALA A 188 8.79 22.83 13.58
CA ALA A 188 7.44 23.22 13.19
C ALA A 188 7.30 23.40 11.66
N ALA A 189 8.26 24.06 11.01
CA ALA A 189 8.27 24.26 9.58
C ALA A 189 8.41 22.93 8.81
N GLN A 190 9.30 22.05 9.24
CA GLN A 190 9.49 20.73 8.64
C GLN A 190 8.27 19.83 8.84
N SER A 191 7.58 19.93 9.97
CA SER A 191 6.39 19.11 10.26
C SER A 191 5.26 19.29 9.24
N ARG A 192 5.15 20.47 8.62
CA ARG A 192 4.12 20.75 7.59
C ARG A 192 4.25 19.85 6.36
N GLN A 193 5.46 19.38 6.05
CA GLN A 193 5.68 18.43 4.96
C GLN A 193 5.07 17.07 5.28
N TYR A 194 5.08 16.66 6.55
CA TYR A 194 4.46 15.40 6.98
C TYR A 194 2.94 15.49 7.02
N TYR A 195 2.40 16.68 7.32
CA TYR A 195 0.96 16.94 7.16
C TYR A 195 0.53 16.79 5.70
N THR A 196 1.21 17.43 4.75
CA THR A 196 0.85 17.34 3.32
C THR A 196 1.04 15.93 2.76
N MET A 197 2.06 15.19 3.22
CA MET A 197 2.23 13.76 2.89
C MET A 197 1.10 12.89 3.43
N GLY A 198 0.59 13.16 4.64
CA GLY A 198 -0.56 12.42 5.16
C GLY A 198 -1.88 12.83 4.52
N HIS A 199 -2.04 14.09 4.16
CA HIS A 199 -3.24 14.62 3.50
C HIS A 199 -3.37 14.14 2.03
N SER A 200 -2.24 13.98 1.32
CA SER A 200 -2.23 13.50 -0.07
C SER A 200 -2.54 12.01 -0.23
N ARG A 201 -2.55 11.24 0.87
CA ARG A 201 -2.87 9.80 0.86
C ARG A 201 -4.38 9.50 0.77
N GLY A 202 -5.24 10.53 0.68
CA GLY A 202 -6.67 10.38 0.44
C GLY A 202 -7.43 9.73 1.61
N VAL A 203 -8.73 9.48 1.40
CA VAL A 203 -9.57 8.78 2.39
C VAL A 203 -9.16 7.31 2.42
N SER A 204 -8.64 6.85 3.56
CA SER A 204 -8.36 5.42 3.74
C SER A 204 -9.62 4.75 4.31
N GLU A 205 -10.33 4.01 3.48
CA GLU A 205 -11.46 3.18 3.91
C GLU A 205 -10.96 1.79 4.32
N THR A 206 -11.06 1.46 5.61
CA THR A 206 -10.78 0.11 6.09
C THR A 206 -12.08 -0.58 6.44
N LYS A 207 -12.42 -1.66 5.73
CA LYS A 207 -13.64 -2.43 5.98
C LYS A 207 -13.48 -3.22 7.28
N LYS A 208 -14.34 -2.95 8.25
CA LYS A 208 -14.42 -3.72 9.50
C LYS A 208 -15.08 -5.07 9.23
N LYS A 209 -14.88 -6.01 10.16
CA LYS A 209 -15.45 -7.38 10.09
C LYS A 209 -16.99 -7.39 10.06
N ASP A 210 -17.63 -6.33 10.59
CA ASP A 210 -19.08 -6.13 10.60
C ASP A 210 -19.64 -5.55 9.29
N GLY A 211 -18.79 -5.33 8.28
CA GLY A 211 -19.20 -4.75 7.00
C GLY A 211 -19.26 -3.23 6.96
N SER A 212 -19.10 -2.54 8.09
CA SER A 212 -18.98 -1.09 8.15
C SER A 212 -17.58 -0.61 7.71
N TYR A 213 -17.50 0.62 7.21
CA TYR A 213 -16.22 1.22 6.81
C TYR A 213 -15.72 2.16 7.90
N ASN A 214 -14.50 1.93 8.39
CA ASN A 214 -13.75 3.00 9.04
C ASN A 214 -13.22 3.91 7.94
N ARG A 215 -13.88 5.06 7.76
CA ARG A 215 -13.34 6.16 6.96
C ARG A 215 -12.39 6.96 7.84
N VAL A 216 -11.10 6.82 7.62
CA VAL A 216 -10.14 7.81 8.14
C VAL A 216 -10.05 8.89 7.09
N TYR A 217 -10.63 10.06 7.39
CA TYR A 217 -10.52 11.23 6.56
C TYR A 217 -9.04 11.58 6.34
N ALA A 218 -8.70 12.06 5.14
CA ALA A 218 -7.33 12.39 4.75
C ALA A 218 -6.65 13.34 5.76
N GLU A 219 -7.44 14.27 6.31
CA GLU A 219 -7.05 15.19 7.38
C GLU A 219 -6.61 14.46 8.67
N GLY A 220 -7.29 13.36 9.03
CA GLY A 220 -6.92 12.59 10.21
C GLY A 220 -5.63 11.78 10.04
N GLN A 221 -5.32 11.32 8.82
CA GLN A 221 -4.02 10.71 8.51
C GLN A 221 -2.90 11.76 8.47
N ALA A 222 -3.20 12.98 8.02
CA ALA A 222 -2.29 14.12 8.01
C ALA A 222 -1.81 14.47 9.42
N TYR A 223 -2.75 14.68 10.35
CA TYR A 223 -2.39 15.00 11.74
C TYR A 223 -1.65 13.86 12.45
N ARG A 224 -1.99 12.59 12.19
CA ARG A 224 -1.25 11.44 12.76
C ARG A 224 0.21 11.40 12.31
N GLN A 225 0.47 11.61 11.02
CA GLN A 225 1.84 11.61 10.50
C GLN A 225 2.63 12.82 10.99
N GLN A 226 1.99 13.98 11.05
CA GLN A 226 2.61 15.18 11.60
C GLN A 226 2.95 15.00 13.08
N ALA A 227 2.03 14.50 13.90
CA ALA A 227 2.25 14.25 15.33
C ALA A 227 3.36 13.21 15.58
N ARG A 228 3.42 12.14 14.78
CA ARG A 228 4.50 11.13 14.84
C ARG A 228 5.87 11.72 14.54
N TYR A 229 5.96 12.60 13.54
CA TYR A 229 7.20 13.30 13.25
C TYR A 229 7.64 14.19 14.42
N LEU A 230 6.71 14.98 14.97
CA LEU A 230 7.00 15.85 16.13
C LEU A 230 7.54 15.03 17.31
N TYR A 231 6.91 13.89 17.62
CA TYR A 231 7.34 12.99 18.70
C TYR A 231 8.78 12.48 18.50
N GLY A 232 9.12 12.05 17.27
CA GLY A 232 10.49 11.62 16.96
C GLY A 232 11.51 12.76 16.94
N ALA A 233 11.13 13.95 16.47
CA ALA A 233 12.02 15.10 16.35
C ALA A 233 12.40 15.73 17.70
N VAL A 234 11.66 15.45 18.76
CA VAL A 234 11.93 15.94 20.13
C VAL A 234 12.27 14.81 21.10
N ASP A 235 12.75 13.67 20.58
CA ASP A 235 13.18 12.49 21.35
C ASP A 235 12.12 11.93 22.30
N GLY A 236 10.84 12.07 21.94
CA GLY A 236 9.71 11.58 22.73
C GLY A 236 9.29 12.46 23.92
N ASP A 237 9.83 13.68 24.04
CA ASP A 237 9.43 14.64 25.08
C ASP A 237 8.03 15.19 24.84
N MET A 238 7.05 14.68 25.58
CA MET A 238 5.64 15.05 25.43
C MET A 238 5.35 16.53 25.69
N GLN A 239 6.09 17.20 26.58
CA GLN A 239 5.89 18.63 26.83
C GLN A 239 6.24 19.45 25.59
N LYS A 240 7.33 19.07 24.90
CA LYS A 240 7.75 19.69 23.64
C LYS A 240 6.79 19.38 22.50
N VAL A 241 6.28 18.15 22.43
CA VAL A 241 5.25 17.76 21.45
C VAL A 241 3.99 18.59 21.64
N TYR A 242 3.50 18.76 22.87
CA TYR A 242 2.32 19.56 23.15
C TYR A 242 2.50 21.04 22.80
N ALA A 243 3.66 21.61 23.10
CA ALA A 243 3.98 22.98 22.72
C ALA A 243 3.99 23.17 21.19
N LEU A 244 4.62 22.26 20.44
CA LEU A 244 4.62 22.28 18.97
C LEU A 244 3.22 22.05 18.39
N ALA A 245 2.45 21.14 18.97
CA ALA A 245 1.11 20.82 18.52
C ALA A 245 0.13 21.98 18.71
N ALA A 246 0.20 22.64 19.87
CA ALA A 246 -0.59 23.84 20.14
C ALA A 246 -0.25 24.96 19.14
N TYR A 247 1.05 25.17 18.88
CA TYR A 247 1.51 26.14 17.89
C TYR A 247 1.04 25.83 16.46
N LEU A 248 1.01 24.54 16.09
CA LEU A 248 0.64 24.09 14.75
C LEU A 248 -0.88 23.88 14.57
N GLY A 249 -1.67 24.03 15.62
CA GLY A 249 -3.13 23.79 15.60
C GLY A 249 -3.50 22.32 15.47
N ILE A 250 -2.64 21.40 15.89
CA ILE A 250 -2.92 19.96 15.82
C ILE A 250 -3.90 19.60 16.95
N PRO A 251 -5.04 18.95 16.63
CA PRO A 251 -5.99 18.53 17.67
C PRO A 251 -5.36 17.59 18.71
N ALA A 252 -5.61 17.86 20.00
CA ALA A 252 -4.98 17.18 21.13
C ALA A 252 -5.16 15.64 21.13
N TYR A 253 -6.24 15.14 20.54
CA TYR A 253 -6.46 13.69 20.46
C TYR A 253 -5.39 12.96 19.63
N TYR A 254 -4.75 13.63 18.68
CA TYR A 254 -3.67 13.05 17.86
C TYR A 254 -2.29 13.07 18.53
N THR A 255 -2.13 13.84 19.60
CA THR A 255 -0.87 13.99 20.33
C THR A 255 -0.93 13.33 21.71
N SER A 256 -2.00 12.61 22.01
CA SER A 256 -2.11 11.79 23.23
C SER A 256 -1.02 10.72 23.28
N SER A 257 -0.52 10.43 24.49
CA SER A 257 0.50 9.41 24.72
C SER A 257 0.09 8.06 24.14
N ASP A 258 -1.19 7.69 24.26
CA ASP A 258 -1.70 6.42 23.77
C ASP A 258 -1.62 6.32 22.24
N VAL A 259 -1.94 7.40 21.52
CA VAL A 259 -1.87 7.41 20.06
C VAL A 259 -0.42 7.39 19.56
N LEU A 260 0.51 8.02 20.28
CA LEU A 260 1.92 8.11 19.88
C LEU A 260 2.75 6.87 20.28
N HIS A 261 2.41 6.20 21.40
CA HIS A 261 3.09 4.99 21.86
C HIS A 261 2.69 3.73 21.06
N PHE A 262 1.44 3.63 20.60
CA PHE A 262 0.95 2.50 19.80
C PHE A 262 1.46 2.48 18.34
N MET A 263 2.37 3.38 17.96
CA MET A 263 2.89 3.50 16.58
C MET A 263 4.34 3.01 16.38
N LYS A 264 4.97 2.39 17.40
CA LYS A 264 6.22 1.62 17.24
C LYS A 264 5.92 0.26 16.61
#